data_AF-A0AA37WT06-F1
#
_entry.id   AF-A0AA37WT06-F1
#
_cell.length_a   1.000
_cell.length_b   1.000
_cell.length_c   1.000
_cell.angle_alpha   90.00
_cell.angle_beta   90.00
_cell.angle_gamma   90.00
#
_symmetry.space_group_name_H-M   'P 1'
#
loop_
_entity.id
_entity.type
_entity.pdbx_description
1 polymer ?
#
loop_
_entity_poly.entity_id
_entity_poly.type
_entity_poly.pdbx_seq_one_letter_code
_entity_poly.pdbx_strand_id
1 'polypeptide(L)'
;MAEHSNISSTAFDGTVAWTALPAHVQARVGAAAVELGVAMAISEHARMPACRAGDEAMERAGELLREAVVGYDGVPEGAWWAGTGDEASVFSIPSVLGMVCQACGCSQLDPCPGGCGWHSGDLCTACVPNAGIATAAPLRPGDVVVDGVVRPEPPMPVQPLGRRLGEIARAIDGIDQGGGDER
;
A
#
# COMPACT_ATOMS: atom_id res chain seq x y z
N MET A 1 7.17 1.21 18.37
CA MET A 1 8.06 0.03 18.39
C MET A 1 7.51 -0.91 17.34
N ALA A 2 8.30 -1.31 16.33
CA ALA A 2 7.81 -2.24 15.32
C ALA A 2 7.41 -3.53 16.04
N GLU A 3 6.11 -3.85 16.04
CA GLU A 3 5.62 -5.14 16.47
C GLU A 3 6.39 -6.22 15.72
N HIS A 4 6.71 -7.30 16.44
CA HIS A 4 7.46 -8.42 15.85
C HIS A 4 6.74 -8.87 14.59
N SER A 5 7.46 -8.85 13.47
CA SER A 5 6.95 -9.34 12.21
C SER A 5 6.42 -10.76 12.40
N ASN A 6 5.19 -11.01 11.95
CA ASN A 6 4.62 -12.35 11.85
C ASN A 6 5.06 -13.07 10.56
N ILE A 7 6.12 -12.61 9.90
CA ILE A 7 6.65 -13.16 8.65
C ILE A 7 7.97 -13.87 8.93
N SER A 8 8.05 -15.15 8.53
CA SER A 8 9.25 -15.96 8.60
C SER A 8 10.36 -15.41 7.69
N SER A 9 11.60 -15.54 8.14
CA SER A 9 12.78 -15.29 7.29
C SER A 9 13.02 -16.38 6.25
N THR A 10 12.35 -17.52 6.38
CA THR A 10 12.38 -18.62 5.41
C THR A 10 11.07 -18.63 4.63
N ALA A 11 11.16 -18.57 3.31
CA ALA A 11 10.01 -18.70 2.43
C ALA A 11 9.47 -20.13 2.42
N PHE A 12 8.16 -20.28 2.22
CA PHE A 12 7.54 -21.56 1.96
C PHE A 12 7.85 -22.01 0.52
N ASP A 13 8.63 -23.09 0.37
CA ASP A 13 8.92 -23.68 -0.93
C ASP A 13 7.85 -24.73 -1.27
N GLY A 14 6.92 -24.33 -2.16
CA GLY A 14 5.85 -25.21 -2.62
C GLY A 14 6.34 -26.45 -3.36
N THR A 15 7.51 -26.43 -4.00
CA THR A 15 8.07 -27.59 -4.71
C THR A 15 8.59 -28.63 -3.72
N VAL A 16 9.29 -28.18 -2.67
CA VAL A 16 9.75 -29.06 -1.60
C VAL A 16 8.56 -29.64 -0.85
N ALA A 17 7.59 -28.80 -0.46
CA ALA A 17 6.37 -29.27 0.19
C ALA A 17 5.61 -30.29 -0.66
N TRP A 18 5.44 -30.01 -1.96
CA TRP A 18 4.81 -30.91 -2.93
C TRP A 18 5.46 -32.27 -3.00
N THR A 19 6.77 -32.30 -3.21
CA THR A 19 7.53 -33.55 -3.44
C THR A 19 7.60 -34.43 -2.19
N ALA A 20 7.41 -33.85 -1.00
CA ALA A 20 7.32 -34.59 0.26
C ALA A 20 5.95 -35.27 0.49
N LEU A 21 4.91 -34.89 -0.25
CA LEU A 21 3.57 -35.47 -0.08
C LEU A 21 3.49 -36.91 -0.61
N PRO A 22 2.62 -37.76 -0.04
CA PRO A 22 2.31 -39.06 -0.62
C PRO A 22 1.75 -38.92 -2.05
N ALA A 23 2.05 -39.88 -2.93
CA ALA A 23 1.65 -39.84 -4.35
C ALA A 23 0.14 -39.67 -4.57
N HIS A 24 -0.70 -40.25 -3.70
CA HIS A 24 -2.15 -40.10 -3.81
C HIS A 24 -2.63 -38.69 -3.41
N VAL A 25 -1.95 -38.03 -2.47
CA VAL A 25 -2.23 -36.63 -2.09
C VAL A 25 -1.76 -35.69 -3.20
N GLN A 26 -0.57 -35.93 -3.77
CA GLN A 26 -0.10 -35.22 -4.97
C GLN A 26 -1.12 -35.34 -6.12
N ALA A 27 -1.64 -36.54 -6.40
CA ALA A 27 -2.64 -36.72 -7.44
C ALA A 27 -3.92 -35.90 -7.18
N ARG A 28 -4.40 -35.86 -5.93
CA ARG A 28 -5.59 -35.07 -5.54
C ARG A 28 -5.39 -33.57 -5.72
N VAL A 29 -4.31 -33.03 -5.17
CA VAL A 29 -4.00 -31.60 -5.30
C VAL A 29 -3.77 -31.24 -6.77
N GLY A 30 -3.07 -32.09 -7.53
CA GLY A 30 -2.78 -31.86 -8.94
C GLY A 30 -4.06 -31.82 -9.77
N ALA A 31 -4.98 -32.75 -9.54
CA ALA A 31 -6.29 -32.74 -10.17
C ALA A 31 -7.07 -31.46 -9.82
N ALA A 32 -7.16 -31.09 -8.54
CA ALA A 32 -7.87 -29.88 -8.12
C ALA A 32 -7.25 -28.59 -8.70
N ALA A 33 -5.92 -28.51 -8.79
CA ALA A 33 -5.23 -27.37 -9.37
C ALA A 33 -5.47 -27.26 -10.88
N VAL A 34 -5.50 -28.38 -11.61
CA VAL A 34 -5.81 -28.39 -13.05
C VAL A 34 -7.26 -27.97 -13.28
N GLU A 35 -8.22 -28.51 -12.53
CA GLU A 35 -9.64 -28.13 -12.60
C GLU A 35 -9.82 -26.64 -12.31
N LEU A 36 -9.13 -26.10 -11.28
CA LEU A 36 -9.18 -24.67 -10.95
C LEU A 36 -8.65 -23.80 -12.11
N GLY A 37 -7.50 -24.15 -12.68
CA GLY A 37 -6.93 -23.41 -13.81
C GLY A 37 -7.84 -23.41 -15.04
N VAL A 38 -8.49 -24.55 -15.34
CA VAL A 38 -9.47 -24.65 -16.44
C VAL A 38 -10.72 -23.83 -16.13
N ALA A 39 -11.23 -23.87 -14.90
CA ALA A 39 -12.40 -23.11 -14.48
C ALA A 39 -12.18 -21.60 -14.59
N MET A 40 -11.01 -21.10 -14.16
CA MET A 40 -10.60 -19.70 -14.34
C MET A 40 -10.60 -19.32 -15.83
N ALA A 41 -9.98 -20.13 -16.68
CA ALA A 41 -9.93 -19.87 -18.12
C ALA A 41 -11.34 -19.84 -18.76
N ILE A 42 -12.27 -20.69 -18.31
CA ILE A 42 -13.66 -20.68 -18.77
C ILE A 42 -14.39 -19.42 -18.28
N SER A 43 -14.24 -19.07 -17.00
CA SER A 43 -14.84 -17.84 -16.43
C SER A 43 -14.40 -16.59 -17.19
N GLU A 44 -13.09 -16.47 -17.46
CA GLU A 44 -12.51 -15.28 -18.11
C GLU A 44 -12.78 -15.19 -19.61
N HIS A 45 -12.80 -16.32 -20.32
CA HIS A 45 -12.79 -16.30 -21.79
C HIS A 45 -14.07 -16.80 -22.46
N ALA A 46 -14.93 -17.53 -21.75
CA ALA A 46 -16.16 -18.04 -22.33
C ALA A 46 -17.29 -17.00 -22.31
N ARG A 47 -18.29 -17.20 -23.17
CA ARG A 47 -19.56 -16.47 -23.11
C ARG A 47 -20.61 -17.30 -22.38
N MET A 48 -21.74 -16.68 -22.04
CA MET A 48 -22.89 -17.40 -21.48
C MET A 48 -23.35 -18.54 -22.41
N PRO A 49 -23.76 -19.70 -21.87
CA PRO A 49 -23.89 -20.00 -20.43
C PRO A 49 -22.59 -20.51 -19.77
N ALA A 50 -21.50 -20.67 -20.51
CA ALA A 50 -20.30 -21.33 -20.04
C ALA A 50 -19.53 -20.55 -18.97
N CYS A 51 -19.42 -19.21 -19.08
CA CYS A 51 -18.73 -18.42 -18.05
C CYS A 51 -19.37 -18.57 -16.66
N ARG A 52 -20.72 -18.58 -16.56
CA ARG A 52 -21.43 -18.84 -15.30
C ARG A 52 -21.12 -20.22 -14.72
N ALA A 53 -20.93 -21.24 -15.56
CA ALA A 53 -20.51 -22.56 -15.09
C ALA A 53 -19.03 -22.55 -14.65
N GLY A 54 -18.19 -21.76 -15.34
CA GLY A 54 -16.80 -21.51 -14.96
C GLY A 54 -16.67 -20.86 -13.58
N ASP A 55 -17.51 -19.87 -13.27
CA ASP A 55 -17.52 -19.20 -11.95
C ASP A 55 -17.79 -20.19 -10.80
N GLU A 56 -18.86 -20.99 -10.91
CA GLU A 56 -19.16 -22.02 -9.91
C GLU A 56 -18.04 -23.07 -9.85
N ALA A 57 -17.51 -23.50 -10.99
CA ALA A 57 -16.42 -24.47 -11.03
C ALA A 57 -15.15 -23.93 -10.35
N MET A 58 -14.87 -22.63 -10.47
CA MET A 58 -13.72 -21.98 -9.83
C MET A 58 -13.85 -22.00 -8.31
N GLU A 59 -15.03 -21.67 -7.78
CA GLU A 59 -15.30 -21.74 -6.33
C GLU A 59 -15.11 -23.18 -5.80
N ARG A 60 -15.72 -24.17 -6.48
CA ARG A 60 -15.63 -25.58 -6.07
C ARG A 60 -14.22 -26.15 -6.17
N ALA A 61 -13.52 -25.89 -7.27
CA ALA A 61 -12.15 -26.35 -7.45
C ALA A 61 -11.20 -25.67 -6.44
N GLY A 62 -11.45 -24.41 -6.08
CA GLY A 62 -10.73 -23.70 -5.02
C GLY A 62 -10.92 -24.34 -3.65
N GLU A 63 -12.14 -24.72 -3.29
CA GLU A 63 -12.44 -25.46 -2.05
C GLU A 63 -11.71 -26.80 -2.00
N LEU A 64 -11.79 -27.59 -3.08
CA LEU A 64 -11.12 -28.88 -3.21
C LEU A 64 -9.60 -28.75 -3.14
N LEU A 65 -9.04 -27.73 -3.80
CA LEU A 65 -7.60 -27.47 -3.78
C LEU A 65 -7.15 -27.10 -2.36
N ARG A 66 -7.88 -26.21 -1.69
CA ARG A 66 -7.58 -25.82 -0.30
C ARG A 66 -7.64 -27.03 0.62
N GLU A 67 -8.70 -27.83 0.56
CA GLU A 67 -8.82 -29.04 1.39
C GLU A 67 -7.71 -30.06 1.08
N ALA A 68 -7.34 -30.25 -0.18
CA ALA A 68 -6.26 -31.16 -0.54
C ALA A 68 -4.87 -30.68 -0.06
N VAL A 69 -4.65 -29.36 -0.02
CA VAL A 69 -3.35 -28.77 0.38
C VAL A 69 -3.23 -28.62 1.90
N VAL A 70 -4.26 -28.13 2.61
CA VAL A 70 -4.18 -27.84 4.05
C VAL A 70 -5.05 -28.75 4.92
N GLY A 71 -5.69 -29.76 4.32
CA GLY A 71 -6.47 -30.77 5.04
C GLY A 71 -5.60 -31.77 5.82
N TYR A 72 -6.27 -32.77 6.38
CA TYR A 72 -5.68 -33.73 7.33
C TYR A 72 -4.40 -34.42 6.83
N ASP A 73 -4.34 -34.79 5.55
CA ASP A 73 -3.22 -35.49 4.92
C ASP A 73 -2.41 -34.64 3.94
N GLY A 74 -2.66 -33.32 3.94
CA GLY A 74 -1.98 -32.36 3.07
C GLY A 74 -0.60 -31.94 3.57
N VAL A 75 -0.23 -30.70 3.26
CA VAL A 75 0.99 -30.06 3.76
C VAL A 75 0.86 -29.86 5.27
N PRO A 76 1.80 -30.40 6.08
CA PRO A 76 1.77 -30.21 7.52
C PRO A 76 1.77 -28.72 7.90
N GLU A 77 0.96 -28.35 8.89
CA GLU A 77 0.81 -26.95 9.34
C GLU A 77 2.16 -26.31 9.71
N GLY A 78 3.03 -27.08 10.38
CA GLY A 78 4.39 -26.68 10.75
C GLY A 78 5.32 -26.32 9.58
N ALA A 79 4.94 -26.63 8.33
CA ALA A 79 5.74 -26.30 7.15
C ALA A 79 5.56 -24.85 6.68
N TRP A 80 4.42 -24.21 6.99
CA TRP A 80 4.10 -22.84 6.55
C TRP A 80 3.71 -21.93 7.72
N TRP A 81 3.52 -22.48 8.91
CA TRP A 81 3.19 -21.74 10.11
C TRP A 81 3.96 -22.29 11.32
N ALA A 82 4.45 -21.39 12.16
CA ALA A 82 5.01 -21.71 13.46
C ALA A 82 4.37 -20.81 14.53
N GLY A 83 3.73 -21.42 15.52
CA GLY A 83 3.19 -20.71 16.67
C GLY A 83 2.67 -21.69 17.72
N THR A 84 2.53 -21.20 18.95
CA THR A 84 1.84 -21.93 20.02
C THR A 84 0.94 -20.97 20.75
N GLY A 85 -0.39 -21.18 20.70
CA GLY A 85 -1.41 -20.54 21.55
C GLY A 85 -1.27 -19.03 21.78
N ASP A 86 -0.40 -18.67 22.74
CA ASP A 86 -0.17 -17.31 23.23
C ASP A 86 1.00 -16.55 22.55
N GLU A 87 1.82 -17.22 21.70
CA GLU A 87 2.90 -16.58 20.95
C GLU A 87 2.43 -16.04 19.58
N ALA A 88 3.07 -14.96 19.14
CA ALA A 88 2.83 -14.40 17.81
C ALA A 88 3.16 -15.45 16.73
N SER A 89 2.14 -15.85 15.98
CA SER A 89 2.28 -16.79 14.86
C SER A 89 3.22 -16.23 13.80
N VAL A 90 4.18 -17.04 13.33
CA VAL A 90 5.11 -16.69 12.25
C VAL A 90 4.75 -17.51 11.01
N PHE A 91 4.56 -16.84 9.88
CA PHE A 91 4.11 -17.44 8.63
C PHE A 91 5.23 -17.44 7.58
N SER A 92 5.44 -18.59 6.94
CA SER A 92 6.35 -18.70 5.80
C SER A 92 5.62 -18.34 4.52
N ILE A 93 6.01 -17.22 3.90
CA ILE A 93 5.36 -16.70 2.70
C ILE A 93 5.79 -17.53 1.47
N PRO A 94 4.88 -17.88 0.54
CA PRO A 94 5.24 -18.65 -0.65
C PRO A 94 6.38 -18.03 -1.46
N SER A 95 7.36 -18.85 -1.83
CA SER A 95 8.57 -18.43 -2.54
C SER A 95 8.30 -17.81 -3.92
N VAL A 96 7.14 -18.09 -4.53
CA VAL A 96 6.72 -17.48 -5.81
C VAL A 96 6.61 -15.96 -5.74
N LEU A 97 6.38 -15.38 -4.55
CA LEU A 97 6.28 -13.93 -4.38
C LEU A 97 7.64 -13.22 -4.44
N GLY A 98 8.74 -13.97 -4.28
CA GLY A 98 10.10 -13.43 -4.26
C GLY A 98 10.42 -12.70 -2.94
N MET A 99 11.06 -11.52 -3.03
CA MET A 99 11.39 -10.72 -1.85
C MET A 99 10.14 -10.09 -1.23
N VAL A 100 10.04 -10.20 0.09
CA VAL A 100 8.96 -9.63 0.91
C VAL A 100 9.57 -8.87 2.07
N CYS A 101 9.08 -7.65 2.31
CA CYS A 101 9.49 -6.89 3.48
C CYS A 101 8.92 -7.54 4.73
N GLN A 102 9.76 -8.02 5.64
CA GLN A 102 9.28 -8.64 6.87
C GLN A 102 8.55 -7.63 7.76
N ALA A 103 8.83 -6.32 7.66
CA ALA A 103 8.16 -5.34 8.50
C ALA A 103 6.73 -4.98 8.05
N CYS A 104 6.44 -4.95 6.74
CA CYS A 104 5.13 -4.49 6.23
C CYS A 104 4.46 -5.43 5.21
N GLY A 105 5.12 -6.51 4.79
CA GLY A 105 4.59 -7.47 3.83
C GLY A 105 4.62 -7.03 2.36
N CYS A 106 5.14 -5.84 2.02
CA CYS A 106 5.21 -5.40 0.63
C CYS A 106 6.12 -6.32 -0.20
N SER A 107 5.80 -6.47 -1.49
CA SER A 107 6.57 -7.25 -2.46
C SER A 107 6.95 -6.39 -3.67
N GLN A 108 7.69 -6.96 -4.63
CA GLN A 108 8.00 -6.26 -5.88
C GLN A 108 6.74 -5.94 -6.73
N LEU A 109 5.72 -6.79 -6.63
CA LEU A 109 4.47 -6.65 -7.39
C LEU A 109 3.39 -5.87 -6.62
N ASP A 110 3.61 -5.66 -5.32
CA ASP A 110 2.72 -4.92 -4.43
C ASP A 110 3.55 -4.03 -3.47
N PRO A 111 4.05 -2.88 -3.96
CA PRO A 111 4.89 -1.98 -3.18
C PRO A 111 4.08 -1.18 -2.16
N CYS A 112 4.76 -0.62 -1.15
CA CYS A 112 4.13 0.29 -0.19
C CYS A 112 3.39 1.46 -0.88
N PRO A 113 2.35 2.04 -0.24
CA PRO A 113 1.73 3.28 -0.70
C PRO A 113 2.77 4.39 -0.89
N GLY A 114 2.80 5.00 -2.07
CA GLY A 114 3.82 6.00 -2.44
C GLY A 114 5.11 5.43 -3.03
N GLY A 115 5.20 4.10 -3.14
CA GLY A 115 6.36 3.37 -3.67
C GLY A 115 7.46 3.16 -2.61
N CYS A 116 8.22 2.08 -2.79
CA CYS A 116 9.41 1.79 -1.99
C CYS A 116 10.45 1.03 -2.83
N GLY A 117 11.71 1.10 -2.42
CA GLY A 117 12.76 0.20 -2.90
C GLY A 117 13.10 -0.86 -1.84
N TRP A 118 14.12 -1.66 -2.14
CA TRP A 118 14.71 -2.59 -1.17
C TRP A 118 15.92 -1.95 -0.49
N HIS A 119 15.96 -2.00 0.84
CA HIS A 119 17.12 -1.60 1.64
C HIS A 119 18.05 -2.80 1.89
N SER A 120 17.46 -3.93 2.25
CA SER A 120 18.09 -5.25 2.40
C SER A 120 17.20 -6.32 1.77
N GLY A 121 17.61 -7.59 1.83
CA GLY A 121 16.85 -8.71 1.26
C GLY A 121 15.50 -8.99 1.95
N ASP A 122 15.24 -8.35 3.08
CA ASP A 122 14.09 -8.58 3.96
C ASP A 122 13.43 -7.27 4.45
N LEU A 123 13.92 -6.10 4.04
CA LEU A 123 13.41 -4.80 4.48
C LEU A 123 13.32 -3.81 3.32
N CYS A 124 12.15 -3.20 3.16
CA CYS A 124 11.96 -2.13 2.19
C CYS A 124 12.41 -0.76 2.75
N THR A 125 12.72 0.18 1.85
CA THR A 125 13.18 1.53 2.23
C THR A 125 12.17 2.31 3.06
N ALA A 126 10.87 2.00 2.95
CA ALA A 126 9.82 2.65 3.74
C ALA A 126 9.80 2.18 5.20
N CYS A 127 10.30 0.98 5.48
CA CYS A 127 10.34 0.38 6.81
C CYS A 127 11.68 0.53 7.50
N VAL A 128 12.68 1.11 6.83
CA VAL A 128 13.95 1.42 7.50
C VAL A 128 13.66 2.45 8.59
N PRO A 129 13.91 2.11 9.88
CA PRO A 129 13.64 3.03 10.97
C PRO A 129 14.47 4.31 10.76
N ASN A 130 13.80 5.39 10.35
CA ASN A 130 14.38 6.71 10.10
C ASN A 130 15.78 6.66 9.47
N ALA A 131 15.92 6.14 8.25
CA ALA A 131 17.09 6.44 7.44
C ALA A 131 17.11 7.95 7.09
N GLY A 132 17.54 8.77 8.05
CA GLY A 132 17.91 10.15 7.80
C GLY A 132 16.79 11.15 7.52
N ILE A 133 15.60 11.02 8.11
CA ILE A 133 14.88 12.25 8.45
C ILE A 133 15.69 12.85 9.60
N ALA A 134 16.70 13.65 9.27
CA ALA A 134 16.94 14.84 10.08
C ALA A 134 15.57 15.49 10.15
N THR A 135 14.85 15.30 11.26
CA THR A 135 13.73 16.15 11.60
C THR A 135 14.30 17.54 11.44
N ALA A 136 13.91 18.26 10.38
CA ALA A 136 14.21 19.66 10.27
C ALA A 136 13.85 20.22 11.63
N ALA A 137 14.82 20.82 12.31
CA ALA A 137 14.59 21.41 13.61
C ALA A 137 13.29 22.22 13.49
N PRO A 138 12.35 22.11 14.46
CA PRO A 138 11.07 22.80 14.36
C PRO A 138 11.33 24.25 13.96
N LEU A 139 10.66 24.70 12.89
CA LEU A 139 10.77 26.07 12.38
C LEU A 139 10.59 27.01 13.56
N ARG A 140 11.49 27.98 13.72
CA ARG A 140 11.31 28.99 14.76
C ARG A 140 10.09 29.82 14.36
N PRO A 141 9.33 30.37 15.33
CA PRO A 141 8.31 31.35 15.02
C PRO A 141 8.91 32.48 14.15
N GLY A 142 8.35 32.71 12.96
CA GLY A 142 8.85 33.68 11.98
C GLY A 142 9.75 33.10 10.87
N ASP A 143 9.94 31.78 10.81
CA ASP A 143 10.58 31.13 9.65
C ASP A 143 9.53 30.75 8.59
N VAL A 144 9.85 30.98 7.31
CA VAL A 144 9.05 30.55 6.15
C VAL A 144 9.88 29.68 5.21
N VAL A 145 9.24 28.70 4.57
CA VAL A 145 9.90 27.83 3.58
C VAL A 145 9.59 28.35 2.17
N VAL A 146 10.62 28.76 1.43
CA VAL A 146 10.51 29.22 0.04
C VAL A 146 11.45 28.35 -0.81
N ASP A 147 10.89 27.66 -1.81
CA ASP A 147 11.63 26.74 -2.70
C ASP A 147 12.48 25.69 -1.94
N GLY A 148 11.97 25.19 -0.82
CA GLY A 148 12.65 24.20 0.02
C GLY A 148 13.77 24.76 0.90
N VAL A 149 13.97 26.08 0.94
CA VAL A 149 14.96 26.77 1.79
C VAL A 149 14.25 27.53 2.91
N VAL A 150 14.65 27.28 4.16
CA VAL A 150 14.17 28.05 5.33
C VAL A 150 14.75 29.45 5.28
N ARG A 151 13.90 30.47 5.31
CA ARG A 151 14.27 31.88 5.34
C ARG A 151 13.54 32.57 6.50
N PRO A 152 14.17 33.54 7.18
CA PRO A 152 13.43 34.41 8.08
C PRO A 152 12.39 35.20 7.27
N GLU A 153 11.19 35.33 7.82
CA GLU A 153 10.11 36.12 7.23
C GLU A 153 10.63 37.53 6.96
N PRO A 154 10.60 38.01 5.69
CA PRO A 154 11.05 39.35 5.39
C PRO A 154 10.16 40.35 6.14
N PRO A 155 10.74 41.39 6.78
CA PRO A 155 9.95 42.37 7.49
C PRO A 155 8.94 42.98 6.51
N MET A 156 7.66 42.84 6.82
CA MET A 156 6.58 43.48 6.09
C MET A 156 6.91 44.97 5.96
N PRO A 157 6.91 45.55 4.74
CA PRO A 157 7.08 46.98 4.58
C PRO A 157 5.90 47.67 5.27
N VAL A 158 6.19 48.33 6.39
CA VAL A 158 5.24 49.17 7.10
C VAL A 158 4.92 50.35 6.18
N GLN A 159 3.86 50.25 5.38
CA GLN A 159 3.38 51.41 4.63
C GLN A 159 2.79 52.39 5.65
N PRO A 160 3.24 53.66 5.69
CA PRO A 160 2.66 54.64 6.59
C PRO A 160 1.18 54.84 6.22
N LEU A 161 0.30 54.55 7.18
CA LEU A 161 -1.16 54.65 7.09
C LEU A 161 -1.68 56.04 6.65
N GLY A 162 -0.81 57.06 6.61
CA GLY A 162 -1.16 58.44 6.30
C GLY A 162 -1.39 58.76 4.81
N ARG A 163 -0.95 57.92 3.86
CA ARG A 163 -1.05 58.28 2.43
C ARG A 163 -2.35 57.87 1.74
N ARG A 164 -3.05 56.83 2.21
CA ARG A 164 -4.29 56.32 1.57
C ARG A 164 -5.58 57.06 1.98
N LEU A 165 -5.61 57.74 3.13
CA LEU A 165 -6.81 58.50 3.54
C LEU A 165 -6.95 59.84 2.81
N GLY A 166 -5.84 60.48 2.43
CA GLY A 166 -5.86 61.73 1.66
C GLY A 166 -6.36 61.57 0.21
N GLU A 167 -6.16 60.40 -0.39
CA GLU A 167 -6.61 60.09 -1.76
C GLU A 167 -8.10 59.76 -1.82
N ILE A 168 -8.66 59.13 -0.77
CA ILE A 168 -10.10 58.84 -0.69
C ILE A 168 -10.92 60.12 -0.43
N ALA A 169 -10.44 61.03 0.42
CA ALA A 169 -11.16 62.26 0.74
C ALA A 169 -11.35 63.19 -0.48
N ARG A 170 -10.35 63.29 -1.37
CA ARG A 170 -10.46 64.11 -2.60
C ARG A 170 -11.39 63.52 -3.66
N ALA A 171 -11.68 62.22 -3.61
CA ALA A 171 -12.59 61.58 -4.56
C ALA A 171 -14.07 61.82 -4.21
N ILE A 172 -14.39 62.15 -2.95
CA ILE A 172 -15.78 62.31 -2.47
C ILE A 172 -16.29 63.75 -2.67
N ASP A 173 -15.44 64.77 -2.49
CA ASP A 173 -15.85 66.18 -2.63
C ASP A 173 -16.03 66.66 -4.09
N GLY A 174 -15.66 65.85 -5.08
CA GLY A 174 -15.70 66.23 -6.51
C GLY A 174 -17.00 65.88 -7.26
N ILE A 175 -17.97 65.22 -6.63
CA ILE A 175 -19.12 64.61 -7.34
C ILE A 175 -20.39 65.48 -7.31
N ASP A 176 -20.49 66.50 -6.45
CA ASP A 176 -21.78 67.17 -6.17
C ASP A 176 -21.95 68.58 -6.78
N GLN A 177 -21.19 68.94 -7.82
CA GLN A 177 -21.38 70.21 -8.53
C GLN A 177 -21.44 70.02 -10.04
N GLY A 178 -22.67 69.88 -10.58
CA GLY A 178 -22.90 70.16 -12.00
C GLY A 178 -24.18 69.58 -12.57
N GLY A 179 -25.21 70.41 -12.67
CA GLY A 179 -26.10 70.38 -13.83
C GLY A 179 -27.54 69.98 -13.57
N GLY A 180 -28.29 70.87 -12.94
CA GLY A 180 -29.61 71.19 -13.51
C GLY A 180 -29.40 72.15 -14.68
N ASP A 181 -30.01 71.86 -15.83
CA ASP A 181 -30.68 72.90 -16.60
C ASP A 181 -31.72 72.29 -17.56
N GLU A 182 -32.78 73.05 -17.73
CA GLU A 182 -34.03 72.76 -18.41
C GLU A 182 -33.90 72.84 -19.94
N ARG A 183 -34.71 72.03 -20.64
CA ARG A 183 -35.63 72.45 -21.72
C ARG A 183 -36.46 71.30 -22.26
#